data_AF-D5G5S3-F1
#
_entry.id   AF-D5G5S3-F1
#
_cell.length_a   1.000
_cell.length_b   1.000
_cell.length_c   1.000
_cell.angle_alpha   90.00
_cell.angle_beta   90.00
_cell.angle_gamma   90.00
#
_symmetry.space_group_name_H-M   'P 1'
#
loop_
_entity.id
_entity.type
_entity.pdbx_description
1 polymer ?
#
loop_
_entity_poly.entity_id
_entity_poly.type
_entity_poly.pdbx_seq_one_letter_code
_entity_poly.pdbx_strand_id
1 'polypeptide(L)'
;MDEESEIPAREVVHYPLKLFDLAKSAGRVLYVQAPMVRYSKLPFRALVRDYGVDLCYTPMVSLKRLYWIASAKKLLLDFTTNASDRPLIAQFGAHSSIDFSRAAELVKPYTDGVDLNCGCPQSWAIQEGIGCRLMQQPQLVKEMVRAAKDRCGEDFCVSIKIRVHHDLRETVDFVKMVESSGVDYITIHGRRRSQRSSEPVNSEAIALVKSLAGVPIVANGDVFSLGDAERIVGITGVDGVMAARGLMENPALFAGFKKTPWGAVERFLHYNANYGPLPYQLALHNVGEMLRDMMTKKERAEMTRNSGSIVEILNWLKQRGIGRIYARSRVWKGSKNGENIIATRILKTSLSSRACDGFWVNPSPRSYVRNTTTGTRVLNYKYEKKRKSLLALFFGHHHRSDLSKRELTTSITNTLYQTWNSLISTPNGATIARNLRKKGANDVLPTPLKEGMPLALCF
;
A
#
# COMPACT_ATOMS: atom_id res chain seq x y z
N MET A 1 21.83 13.58 16.12
CA MET A 1 21.43 12.19 16.40
C MET A 1 19.93 12.21 16.51
N ASP A 2 19.26 12.01 15.37
CA ASP A 2 17.80 12.00 15.32
C ASP A 2 17.31 10.70 15.93
N GLU A 3 16.35 10.79 16.85
CA GLU A 3 15.57 9.66 17.33
C GLU A 3 14.97 8.97 16.09
N GLU A 4 15.51 7.81 15.73
CA GLU A 4 14.82 6.87 14.86
C GLU A 4 13.41 6.72 15.43
N SER A 5 12.40 7.20 14.69
CA SER A 5 11.02 6.94 15.06
C SER A 5 10.81 5.44 14.96
N GLU A 6 11.04 4.72 16.07
CA GLU A 6 10.90 3.27 16.14
C GLU A 6 9.52 2.91 15.61
N ILE A 7 9.50 2.13 14.53
CA ILE A 7 8.26 1.55 14.05
C ILE A 7 7.83 0.57 15.15
N PRO A 8 6.66 0.78 15.78
CA PRO A 8 6.26 -0.04 16.91
C PRO A 8 6.23 -1.50 16.50
N ALA A 9 6.74 -2.37 17.37
CA ALA A 9 6.79 -3.80 17.13
C ALA A 9 5.42 -4.33 16.68
N ARG A 10 5.41 -5.13 15.62
CA ARG A 10 4.19 -5.73 15.09
C ARG A 10 3.62 -6.71 16.13
N GLU A 11 2.53 -6.30 16.79
CA GLU A 11 1.88 -7.10 17.84
C GLU A 11 1.30 -8.45 17.33
N VAL A 12 1.42 -9.49 18.17
CA VAL A 12 0.93 -10.86 17.94
C VAL A 12 -0.60 -10.94 17.77
N VAL A 13 -1.35 -9.92 18.20
CA VAL A 13 -2.81 -9.85 17.98
C VAL A 13 -3.17 -9.80 16.49
N HIS A 14 -2.24 -9.35 15.65
CA HIS A 14 -2.40 -9.23 14.20
C HIS A 14 -1.84 -10.44 13.44
N TYR A 15 -1.55 -11.55 14.13
CA TYR A 15 -1.09 -12.78 13.50
C TYR A 15 -2.07 -13.24 12.40
N PRO A 16 -1.64 -13.40 11.14
CA PRO A 16 -2.55 -13.65 10.01
C PRO A 16 -3.48 -14.85 10.19
N LEU A 17 -3.06 -15.92 10.87
CA LEU A 17 -3.93 -17.09 11.09
C LEU A 17 -5.17 -16.77 11.93
N LYS A 18 -5.07 -15.84 12.89
CA LYS A 18 -6.23 -15.41 13.69
C LYS A 18 -7.32 -14.78 12.84
N LEU A 19 -6.98 -14.21 11.68
CA LEU A 19 -7.99 -13.63 10.79
C LEU A 19 -8.90 -14.69 10.17
N PHE A 20 -8.41 -15.90 9.93
CA PHE A 20 -9.23 -17.00 9.44
C PHE A 20 -10.25 -17.42 10.50
N ASP A 21 -9.83 -17.53 11.76
CA ASP A 21 -10.71 -17.85 12.88
C ASP A 21 -11.77 -16.77 13.11
N LEU A 22 -11.37 -15.49 13.04
CA LEU A 22 -12.28 -14.36 13.17
C LEU A 22 -13.30 -14.31 12.03
N ALA A 23 -12.87 -14.53 10.78
CA ALA A 23 -13.76 -14.57 9.64
C ALA A 23 -14.78 -15.71 9.77
N LYS A 24 -14.30 -16.92 10.12
CA LYS A 24 -15.13 -18.10 10.36
C LYS A 24 -16.14 -17.87 11.48
N SER A 25 -15.72 -17.26 12.58
CA SER A 25 -16.59 -16.92 13.72
C SER A 25 -17.66 -15.88 13.35
N ALA A 26 -17.37 -15.01 12.38
CA ALA A 26 -18.32 -14.06 11.81
C ALA A 26 -19.20 -14.66 10.69
N GLY A 27 -19.12 -15.98 10.43
CA GLY A 27 -19.93 -16.66 9.42
C GLY A 27 -19.55 -16.32 7.98
N ARG A 28 -18.31 -15.87 7.73
CA ARG A 28 -17.78 -15.55 6.39
C ARG A 28 -16.37 -16.10 6.19
N VAL A 29 -15.83 -15.92 5.00
CA VAL A 29 -14.42 -16.22 4.70
C VAL A 29 -13.54 -14.98 4.81
N LEU A 30 -12.23 -15.19 4.84
CA LEU A 30 -11.25 -14.12 4.81
C LEU A 30 -11.19 -13.44 3.43
N TYR A 31 -11.25 -12.11 3.38
CA TYR A 31 -11.12 -11.35 2.14
C TYR A 31 -9.70 -10.81 1.99
N VAL A 32 -9.05 -11.18 0.87
CA VAL A 32 -7.62 -10.97 0.67
C VAL A 32 -7.36 -10.15 -0.60
N GLN A 33 -6.48 -9.17 -0.51
CA GLN A 33 -5.95 -8.46 -1.67
C GLN A 33 -4.68 -9.16 -2.20
N ALA A 34 -4.70 -9.53 -3.49
CA ALA A 34 -3.62 -10.29 -4.12
C ALA A 34 -2.37 -9.45 -4.40
N PRO A 35 -1.16 -9.99 -4.23
CA PRO A 35 0.05 -9.30 -4.64
C PRO A 35 0.05 -9.01 -6.14
N MET A 36 0.23 -7.74 -6.49
CA MET A 36 0.27 -7.26 -7.86
C MET A 36 1.53 -6.42 -8.04
N VAL A 37 2.45 -6.92 -8.87
CA VAL A 37 3.70 -6.23 -9.21
C VAL A 37 3.39 -4.79 -9.59
N ARG A 38 4.03 -3.83 -8.92
CA ARG A 38 3.85 -2.38 -9.01
C ARG A 38 2.53 -1.79 -8.50
N TYR A 39 1.40 -2.50 -8.54
CA TYR A 39 0.09 -1.88 -8.31
C TYR A 39 -0.41 -1.92 -6.86
N SER A 40 -0.08 -2.99 -6.13
CA SER A 40 -0.52 -3.22 -4.74
C SER A 40 0.27 -2.44 -3.68
N LYS A 41 0.65 -1.18 -3.98
CA LYS A 41 1.43 -0.31 -3.08
C LYS A 41 0.55 0.28 -1.96
N LEU A 42 1.19 0.92 -0.97
CA LEU A 42 0.54 1.37 0.26
C LEU A 42 -0.77 2.16 0.06
N PRO A 43 -0.87 3.14 -0.86
CA PRO A 43 -2.14 3.84 -1.11
C PRO A 43 -3.29 2.94 -1.54
N PHE A 44 -3.00 1.93 -2.36
CA PHE A 44 -4.00 0.96 -2.80
C PHE A 44 -4.41 0.01 -1.67
N ARG A 45 -3.45 -0.47 -0.88
CA ARG A 45 -3.73 -1.33 0.28
C ARG A 45 -4.58 -0.62 1.33
N ALA A 46 -4.27 0.63 1.63
CA ALA A 46 -5.07 1.45 2.53
C ALA A 46 -6.50 1.63 2.02
N LEU A 47 -6.65 1.90 0.72
CA LEU A 47 -7.96 2.03 0.10
C LEU A 47 -8.80 0.75 0.22
N VAL A 48 -8.26 -0.42 -0.13
CA VAL A 48 -9.07 -1.64 -0.12
C VAL A 48 -9.43 -2.09 1.30
N ARG A 49 -8.63 -1.75 2.31
CA ARG A 49 -8.96 -1.99 3.73
C ARG A 49 -10.18 -1.19 4.17
N ASP A 50 -10.31 0.06 3.74
CA ASP A 50 -11.52 0.88 3.98
C ASP A 50 -12.80 0.22 3.46
N TYR A 51 -12.68 -0.71 2.51
CA TYR A 51 -13.79 -1.43 1.89
C TYR A 51 -13.80 -2.94 2.21
N GLY A 52 -13.30 -3.33 3.37
CA GLY A 52 -13.51 -4.66 3.92
C GLY A 52 -12.53 -5.74 3.46
N VAL A 53 -11.37 -5.37 2.91
CA VAL A 53 -10.24 -6.32 2.79
C VAL A 53 -9.59 -6.51 4.17
N ASP A 54 -9.49 -7.77 4.60
CA ASP A 54 -8.92 -8.14 5.89
C ASP A 54 -7.38 -8.24 5.83
N LEU A 55 -6.85 -8.87 4.77
CA LEU A 55 -5.43 -9.16 4.60
C LEU A 55 -4.92 -8.58 3.27
N CYS A 56 -3.83 -7.80 3.32
CA CYS A 56 -3.23 -7.21 2.13
C CYS A 56 -1.81 -7.72 1.91
N TYR A 57 -1.41 -7.73 0.64
CA TYR A 57 -0.08 -8.13 0.19
C TYR A 57 0.64 -6.97 -0.47
N THR A 58 1.95 -6.86 -0.22
CA THR A 58 2.81 -5.95 -0.98
C THR A 58 2.87 -6.36 -2.46
N PRO A 59 3.38 -5.49 -3.35
CA PRO A 59 3.88 -5.96 -4.63
C PRO A 59 4.94 -7.04 -4.41
N MET A 60 5.01 -8.00 -5.33
CA MET A 60 6.08 -9.00 -5.29
C MET A 60 7.44 -8.32 -5.46
N VAL A 61 8.36 -8.56 -4.53
CA VAL A 61 9.76 -8.13 -4.60
C VAL A 61 10.62 -9.30 -5.09
N SER A 62 11.33 -9.14 -6.21
CA SER A 62 12.31 -10.14 -6.67
C SER A 62 13.61 -9.98 -5.88
N LEU A 63 13.97 -10.99 -5.08
CA LEU A 63 15.21 -10.95 -4.29
C LEU A 63 16.45 -10.98 -5.16
N LYS A 64 16.41 -11.74 -6.27
CA LYS A 64 17.48 -11.73 -7.26
C LYS A 64 17.77 -10.30 -7.70
N ARG A 65 16.74 -9.56 -8.12
CA ARG A 65 16.88 -8.16 -8.55
C ARG A 65 17.33 -7.23 -7.44
N LEU A 66 16.92 -7.50 -6.19
CA LEU A 66 17.31 -6.69 -5.04
C LEU A 66 18.83 -6.68 -4.84
N TYR A 67 19.51 -7.83 -4.95
CA TYR A 67 20.98 -7.91 -4.82
C TYR A 67 21.73 -7.13 -5.91
N TRP A 68 21.20 -7.11 -7.13
CA TRP A 68 21.83 -6.40 -8.26
C TRP A 68 21.73 -4.88 -8.16
N ILE A 69 20.82 -4.36 -7.33
CA ILE A 69 20.55 -2.92 -7.27
C ILE A 69 21.19 -2.37 -6.00
N ALA A 70 22.41 -1.83 -6.13
CA ALA A 70 23.14 -1.11 -5.08
C ALA A 70 22.46 0.22 -4.62
N SER A 71 21.16 0.38 -4.84
CA SER A 71 20.42 1.59 -4.45
C SER A 71 19.16 1.25 -3.67
N ALA A 72 19.19 1.57 -2.37
CA ALA A 72 18.06 1.50 -1.45
C ALA A 72 16.77 2.16 -2.01
N LYS A 73 16.90 3.14 -2.92
CA LYS A 73 15.79 3.81 -3.62
C LYS A 73 14.83 2.85 -4.34
N LYS A 74 15.30 1.74 -4.92
CA LYS A 74 14.41 0.81 -5.65
C LYS A 74 13.73 -0.21 -4.75
N LEU A 75 14.38 -0.59 -3.63
CA LEU A 75 13.72 -1.33 -2.55
C LEU A 75 12.61 -0.50 -1.90
N LEU A 76 12.87 0.78 -1.61
CA LEU A 76 11.87 1.74 -1.10
C LEU A 76 10.71 1.98 -2.08
N LEU A 77 10.95 1.85 -3.38
CA LEU A 77 9.86 1.92 -4.35
C LEU A 77 8.93 0.71 -4.20
N ASP A 78 9.46 -0.50 -4.10
CA ASP A 78 8.66 -1.74 -4.12
C ASP A 78 8.16 -2.22 -2.75
N PHE A 79 8.73 -1.71 -1.66
CA PHE A 79 8.27 -1.90 -0.30
C PHE A 79 8.06 -0.56 0.42
N THR A 80 6.81 -0.29 0.79
CA THR A 80 6.39 0.85 1.61
C THR A 80 5.33 0.34 2.59
N THR A 81 5.31 0.84 3.83
CA THR A 81 4.27 0.51 4.81
C THR A 81 4.12 1.66 5.82
N ASN A 82 3.12 1.58 6.69
CA ASN A 82 2.92 2.48 7.82
C ASN A 82 2.25 1.71 8.98
N ALA A 83 2.04 2.38 10.12
CA ALA A 83 1.48 1.75 11.31
C ALA A 83 0.05 1.18 11.12
N SER A 84 -0.74 1.77 10.21
CA SER A 84 -2.11 1.32 9.92
C SER A 84 -2.19 0.19 8.88
N ASP A 85 -1.11 -0.07 8.15
CA ASP A 85 -1.09 -1.09 7.11
C ASP A 85 -0.80 -2.47 7.71
N ARG A 86 -1.84 -3.03 8.34
CA ARG A 86 -1.79 -4.32 9.00
C ARG A 86 -3.16 -5.00 9.07
N PRO A 87 -3.24 -6.34 9.04
CA PRO A 87 -2.12 -7.27 8.85
C PRO A 87 -1.57 -7.28 7.42
N LEU A 88 -0.24 -7.27 7.26
CA LEU A 88 0.45 -7.13 5.97
C LEU A 88 1.38 -8.31 5.69
N ILE A 89 1.32 -8.84 4.48
CA ILE A 89 2.21 -9.91 3.99
C ILE A 89 3.15 -9.36 2.92
N ALA A 90 4.46 -9.51 3.12
CA ALA A 90 5.45 -9.21 2.08
C ALA A 90 5.63 -10.41 1.14
N GLN A 91 5.32 -10.24 -0.15
CA GLN A 91 5.55 -11.31 -1.13
C GLN A 91 6.94 -11.20 -1.79
N PHE A 92 7.65 -12.31 -1.85
CA PHE A 92 8.95 -12.42 -2.51
C PHE A 92 8.96 -13.41 -3.67
N GLY A 93 9.72 -13.06 -4.71
CA GLY A 93 10.21 -14.01 -5.70
C GLY A 93 11.63 -14.41 -5.34
N ALA A 94 11.82 -15.65 -4.92
CA ALA A 94 13.10 -16.19 -4.45
C ALA A 94 13.32 -17.62 -4.96
N HIS A 95 14.58 -18.04 -5.05
CA HIS A 95 14.99 -19.40 -5.44
C HIS A 95 16.17 -19.90 -4.59
N SER A 96 16.29 -19.38 -3.36
CA SER A 96 17.36 -19.63 -2.40
C SER A 96 16.77 -19.54 -0.99
N SER A 97 16.97 -20.57 -0.17
CA SER A 97 16.52 -20.62 1.23
C SER A 97 17.23 -19.58 2.10
N ILE A 98 18.51 -19.33 1.82
CA ILE A 98 19.30 -18.30 2.50
C ILE A 98 18.75 -16.91 2.20
N ASP A 99 18.46 -16.62 0.93
CA ASP A 99 17.99 -15.30 0.53
C ASP A 99 16.57 -15.04 1.04
N PHE A 100 15.67 -16.02 0.91
CA PHE A 100 14.30 -15.89 1.37
C PHE A 100 14.21 -15.71 2.90
N SER A 101 14.97 -16.51 3.67
CA SER A 101 15.00 -16.38 5.13
C SER A 101 15.58 -15.03 5.57
N ARG A 102 16.69 -14.57 4.98
CA ARG A 102 17.26 -13.24 5.26
C ARG A 102 16.30 -12.11 4.93
N ALA A 103 15.60 -12.19 3.80
CA ALA A 103 14.59 -11.21 3.42
C ALA A 103 13.42 -11.20 4.42
N ALA A 104 13.00 -12.38 4.89
CA ALA A 104 11.95 -12.51 5.90
C ALA A 104 12.34 -11.84 7.22
N GLU A 105 13.55 -12.10 7.72
CA GLU A 105 14.08 -11.45 8.92
C GLU A 105 14.15 -9.93 8.74
N LEU A 106 14.60 -9.45 7.58
CA LEU A 106 14.71 -8.01 7.30
C LEU A 106 13.36 -7.29 7.33
N VAL A 107 12.28 -7.93 6.84
CA VAL A 107 10.95 -7.30 6.79
C VAL A 107 10.08 -7.61 8.01
N LYS A 108 10.46 -8.58 8.84
CA LYS A 108 9.72 -8.98 10.06
C LYS A 108 9.32 -7.81 10.96
N PRO A 109 10.14 -6.75 11.18
CA PRO A 109 9.70 -5.58 11.97
C PRO A 109 8.56 -4.77 11.32
N TYR A 110 8.37 -4.93 10.01
CA TYR A 110 7.50 -4.11 9.18
C TYR A 110 6.28 -4.84 8.62
N THR A 111 6.23 -6.17 8.73
CA THR A 111 5.13 -7.00 8.24
C THR A 111 4.67 -8.01 9.28
N ASP A 112 3.46 -8.53 9.10
CA ASP A 112 2.88 -9.55 9.98
C ASP A 112 3.10 -10.97 9.42
N GLY A 113 3.81 -11.07 8.28
CA GLY A 113 4.23 -12.32 7.65
C GLY A 113 4.94 -12.11 6.31
N VAL A 114 5.36 -13.21 5.69
CA VAL A 114 5.93 -13.26 4.34
C VAL A 114 5.26 -14.32 3.48
N ASP A 115 5.33 -14.13 2.16
CA ASP A 115 4.81 -15.07 1.17
C ASP A 115 5.83 -15.38 0.09
N LEU A 116 5.94 -16.65 -0.30
CA LEU A 116 6.74 -17.08 -1.43
C LEU A 116 5.88 -17.21 -2.69
N ASN A 117 6.26 -16.49 -3.75
CA ASN A 117 5.60 -16.57 -5.04
C ASN A 117 6.05 -17.81 -5.84
N CYS A 118 5.21 -18.83 -5.85
CA CYS A 118 5.35 -20.06 -6.63
C CYS A 118 4.40 -20.10 -7.86
N GLY A 119 3.69 -19.00 -8.14
CA GLY A 119 2.55 -19.01 -9.09
C GLY A 119 2.66 -18.05 -10.28
N CYS A 120 3.71 -17.22 -10.37
CA CYS A 120 3.91 -16.30 -11.48
C CYS A 120 4.28 -17.07 -12.77
N PRO A 121 3.47 -16.99 -13.85
CA PRO A 121 3.73 -17.72 -15.09
C PRO A 121 4.62 -16.96 -16.08
N GLN A 122 5.06 -15.74 -15.74
CA GLN A 122 5.78 -14.87 -16.65
C GLN A 122 7.13 -15.48 -17.05
N SER A 123 7.45 -15.47 -18.35
CA SER A 123 8.67 -16.10 -18.88
C SER A 123 9.94 -15.56 -18.22
N TRP A 124 10.00 -14.25 -17.96
CA TRP A 124 11.14 -13.63 -17.27
C TRP A 124 11.31 -14.14 -15.83
N ALA A 125 10.21 -14.43 -15.13
CA ALA A 125 10.25 -14.95 -13.76
C ALA A 125 10.73 -16.41 -13.75
N ILE A 126 10.27 -17.20 -14.72
CA ILE A 126 10.69 -18.60 -14.88
C ILE A 126 12.19 -18.68 -15.22
N GLN A 127 12.68 -17.82 -16.11
CA GLN A 127 14.11 -17.71 -16.45
C GLN A 127 14.98 -17.32 -15.24
N GLU A 128 14.42 -16.55 -14.30
CA GLU A 128 15.09 -16.21 -13.04
C GLU A 128 15.05 -17.34 -11.99
N GLY A 129 14.38 -18.45 -12.26
CA GLY A 129 14.23 -19.57 -11.33
C GLY A 129 13.07 -19.43 -10.34
N ILE A 130 12.23 -18.40 -10.47
CA ILE A 130 11.15 -18.06 -9.52
C ILE A 130 9.75 -18.30 -10.11
N GLY A 131 8.69 -18.09 -9.33
CA GLY A 131 7.31 -18.25 -9.80
C GLY A 131 6.97 -19.71 -10.07
N CYS A 132 6.26 -19.99 -11.18
CA CYS A 132 5.85 -21.36 -11.54
C CYS A 132 7.02 -22.34 -11.71
N ARG A 133 8.27 -21.86 -11.84
CA ARG A 133 9.46 -22.73 -11.87
C ARG A 133 9.66 -23.49 -10.55
N LEU A 134 9.21 -22.92 -9.43
CA LEU A 134 9.30 -23.52 -8.10
C LEU A 134 8.32 -24.68 -7.92
N MET A 135 7.23 -24.72 -8.68
CA MET A 135 6.26 -25.84 -8.66
C MET A 135 6.86 -27.17 -9.14
N GLN A 136 8.03 -27.12 -9.78
CA GLN A 136 8.81 -28.29 -10.21
C GLN A 136 9.93 -28.66 -9.22
N GLN A 137 10.07 -27.89 -8.14
CA GLN A 137 11.14 -28.01 -7.15
C GLN A 137 10.55 -27.96 -5.73
N PRO A 138 9.64 -28.89 -5.38
CA PRO A 138 8.91 -28.81 -4.10
C PRO A 138 9.84 -28.94 -2.89
N GLN A 139 10.98 -29.64 -3.01
CA GLN A 139 11.98 -29.70 -1.94
C GLN A 139 12.65 -28.36 -1.68
N LEU A 140 13.01 -27.61 -2.73
CA LEU A 140 13.54 -26.26 -2.56
C LEU A 140 12.51 -25.34 -1.90
N VAL A 141 11.22 -25.48 -2.22
CA VAL A 141 10.16 -24.70 -1.56
C VAL A 141 10.04 -25.05 -0.09
N LYS A 142 10.06 -26.35 0.26
CA LYS A 142 10.10 -26.83 1.65
C LYS A 142 11.31 -26.26 2.40
N GLU A 143 12.51 -26.30 1.81
CA GLU A 143 13.72 -25.73 2.39
C GLU A 143 13.60 -24.21 2.61
N MET A 144 13.03 -23.47 1.65
CA MET A 144 12.81 -22.04 1.78
C MET A 144 11.84 -21.70 2.92
N VAL A 145 10.70 -22.40 3.01
CA VAL A 145 9.72 -22.19 4.09
C VAL A 145 10.35 -22.51 5.44
N ARG A 146 10.97 -23.68 5.58
CA ARG A 146 11.62 -24.11 6.83
C ARG A 146 12.69 -23.13 7.29
N ALA A 147 13.57 -22.69 6.37
CA ALA A 147 14.62 -21.71 6.69
C ALA A 147 14.04 -20.36 7.15
N ALA A 148 12.91 -19.91 6.59
CA ALA A 148 12.24 -18.69 7.04
C ALA A 148 11.66 -18.86 8.45
N LYS A 149 11.02 -19.99 8.76
CA LYS A 149 10.50 -20.32 10.10
C LYS A 149 11.63 -20.45 11.12
N ASP A 150 12.72 -21.14 10.79
CA ASP A 150 13.90 -21.28 11.65
C ASP A 150 14.50 -19.93 12.02
N ARG A 151 14.61 -19.01 11.03
CA ARG A 151 15.22 -17.70 11.25
C ARG A 151 14.29 -16.73 11.96
N CYS A 152 12.99 -16.76 11.67
CA CYS A 152 12.03 -15.78 12.18
C CYS A 152 11.24 -16.25 13.41
N GLY A 153 11.31 -17.53 13.76
CA GLY A 153 10.51 -18.16 14.81
C GLY A 153 9.22 -18.79 14.26
N GLU A 154 8.74 -19.83 14.94
CA GLU A 154 7.55 -20.61 14.54
C GLU A 154 6.27 -19.78 14.50
N ASP A 155 6.19 -18.70 15.29
CA ASP A 155 5.03 -17.81 15.31
C ASP A 155 5.06 -16.73 14.22
N PHE A 156 6.11 -16.70 13.39
CA PHE A 156 6.14 -15.80 12.23
C PHE A 156 5.43 -16.45 11.04
N CYS A 157 4.47 -15.73 10.46
CA CYS A 157 3.64 -16.27 9.40
C CYS A 157 4.43 -16.36 8.07
N VAL A 158 4.47 -17.56 7.50
CA VAL A 158 5.02 -17.85 6.18
C VAL A 158 3.95 -18.53 5.34
N SER A 159 3.55 -17.91 4.24
CA SER A 159 2.59 -18.47 3.28
C SER A 159 3.24 -18.74 1.93
N ILE A 160 2.55 -19.49 1.08
CA ILE A 160 2.94 -19.61 -0.34
C ILE A 160 1.75 -19.35 -1.25
N LYS A 161 2.03 -18.84 -2.45
CA LYS A 161 1.03 -18.67 -3.51
C LYS A 161 1.38 -19.50 -4.74
N ILE A 162 0.52 -20.44 -5.09
CA ILE A 162 0.72 -21.42 -6.16
C ILE A 162 -0.29 -21.28 -7.31
N ARG A 163 -0.05 -22.06 -8.36
CA ARG A 163 -1.00 -22.43 -9.41
C ARG A 163 -1.22 -23.95 -9.37
N VAL A 164 -2.22 -24.44 -10.09
CA VAL A 164 -2.47 -25.89 -10.24
C VAL A 164 -1.64 -26.49 -11.37
N HIS A 165 -1.27 -27.76 -11.23
CA HIS A 165 -0.65 -28.57 -12.29
C HIS A 165 -1.69 -29.13 -13.26
N HIS A 166 -1.22 -29.79 -14.33
CA HIS A 166 -2.12 -30.52 -15.23
C HIS A 166 -2.69 -31.76 -14.53
N ASP A 167 -1.82 -32.57 -13.92
CA ASP A 167 -2.23 -33.63 -13.01
C ASP A 167 -2.46 -33.02 -11.62
N LEU A 168 -3.68 -33.16 -11.09
CA LEU A 168 -4.00 -32.63 -9.77
C LEU A 168 -3.29 -33.40 -8.64
N ARG A 169 -2.87 -34.66 -8.88
CA ARG A 169 -2.05 -35.42 -7.92
C ARG A 169 -0.75 -34.70 -7.63
N GLU A 170 -0.07 -34.19 -8.67
CA GLU A 170 1.14 -33.39 -8.49
C GLU A 170 0.88 -32.12 -7.69
N THR A 171 -0.31 -31.52 -7.81
CA THR A 171 -0.68 -30.33 -7.01
C THR A 171 -0.87 -30.70 -5.55
N VAL A 172 -1.55 -31.81 -5.27
CA VAL A 172 -1.78 -32.32 -3.91
C VAL A 172 -0.47 -32.74 -3.25
N ASP A 173 0.40 -33.46 -3.98
CA ASP A 173 1.70 -33.89 -3.47
C ASP A 173 2.61 -32.70 -3.17
N PHE A 174 2.60 -31.67 -4.03
CA PHE A 174 3.28 -30.41 -3.79
C PHE A 174 2.78 -29.76 -2.49
N VAL A 175 1.46 -29.65 -2.32
CA VAL A 175 0.85 -29.03 -1.13
C VAL A 175 1.23 -29.78 0.14
N LYS A 176 1.06 -31.10 0.20
CA LYS A 176 1.43 -31.93 1.35
C LYS A 176 2.92 -31.81 1.71
N MET A 177 3.78 -31.76 0.69
CA MET A 177 5.21 -31.60 0.90
C MET A 177 5.54 -30.26 1.57
N VAL A 178 4.94 -29.17 1.10
CA VAL A 178 5.18 -27.85 1.70
C VAL A 178 4.46 -27.69 3.04
N GLU A 179 3.30 -28.31 3.25
CA GLU A 179 2.65 -28.37 4.57
C GLU A 179 3.58 -28.97 5.63
N SER A 180 4.31 -30.04 5.29
CA SER A 180 5.30 -30.66 6.19
C SER A 180 6.47 -29.76 6.59
N SER A 181 6.61 -28.57 5.98
CA SER A 181 7.65 -27.59 6.31
C SER A 181 7.21 -26.53 7.33
N GLY A 182 5.93 -26.52 7.71
CA GLY A 182 5.36 -25.53 8.63
C GLY A 182 4.86 -24.24 7.95
N VAL A 183 4.43 -24.33 6.69
CA VAL A 183 3.70 -23.21 6.04
C VAL A 183 2.39 -22.96 6.77
N ASP A 184 2.02 -21.69 6.94
CA ASP A 184 0.86 -21.31 7.74
C ASP A 184 -0.45 -21.35 6.95
N TYR A 185 -0.43 -20.97 5.67
CA TYR A 185 -1.56 -21.13 4.75
C TYR A 185 -1.10 -21.08 3.28
N ILE A 186 -1.96 -21.56 2.38
CA ILE A 186 -1.64 -21.67 0.96
C ILE A 186 -2.69 -20.94 0.12
N THR A 187 -2.24 -20.07 -0.77
CA THR A 187 -3.12 -19.44 -1.77
C THR A 187 -3.02 -20.19 -3.10
N ILE A 188 -4.16 -20.60 -3.65
CA ILE A 188 -4.22 -21.36 -4.91
C ILE A 188 -4.90 -20.54 -6.00
N HIS A 189 -4.16 -20.22 -7.06
CA HIS A 189 -4.77 -19.75 -8.29
C HIS A 189 -5.21 -20.95 -9.12
N GLY A 190 -6.53 -21.09 -9.36
CA GLY A 190 -7.13 -22.25 -10.04
C GLY A 190 -6.81 -22.40 -11.53
N ARG A 191 -5.78 -21.73 -12.04
CA ARG A 191 -5.30 -21.88 -13.43
C ARG A 191 -3.93 -22.51 -13.45
N ARG A 192 -3.69 -23.33 -14.47
CA ARG A 192 -2.37 -23.85 -14.82
C ARG A 192 -1.45 -22.74 -15.30
N ARG A 193 -0.14 -23.00 -15.35
CA ARG A 193 0.86 -22.09 -15.93
C ARG A 193 0.52 -21.70 -17.37
N SER A 194 0.13 -22.69 -18.18
CA SER A 194 -0.16 -22.52 -19.61
C SER A 194 -1.47 -21.81 -19.91
N GLN A 195 -2.37 -21.70 -18.92
CA GLN A 195 -3.69 -21.12 -19.12
C GLN A 195 -3.65 -19.60 -19.12
N ARG A 196 -4.32 -19.02 -20.12
CA ARG A 196 -4.52 -17.58 -20.27
C ARG A 196 -5.49 -17.07 -19.22
N SER A 197 -5.38 -15.79 -18.89
CA SER A 197 -6.28 -15.12 -17.94
C SER A 197 -7.74 -14.98 -18.41
N SER A 198 -8.02 -15.33 -19.67
CA SER A 198 -9.36 -15.38 -20.28
C SER A 198 -10.04 -16.74 -20.12
N GLU A 199 -9.27 -17.81 -19.88
CA GLU A 199 -9.82 -19.12 -19.59
C GLU A 199 -10.32 -19.16 -18.14
N PRO A 200 -11.40 -19.88 -17.81
CA PRO A 200 -11.94 -19.92 -16.44
C PRO A 200 -10.98 -20.56 -15.44
N VAL A 201 -11.07 -20.17 -14.17
CA VAL A 201 -10.46 -20.91 -13.05
C VAL A 201 -11.14 -22.28 -12.87
N ASN A 202 -10.34 -23.30 -12.60
CA ASN A 202 -10.81 -24.61 -12.17
C ASN A 202 -11.08 -24.54 -10.65
N SER A 203 -12.36 -24.44 -10.29
CA SER A 203 -12.76 -24.31 -8.87
C SER A 203 -12.74 -25.68 -8.19
N GLU A 204 -13.02 -26.74 -8.94
CA GLU A 204 -13.01 -28.14 -8.50
C GLU A 204 -11.61 -28.57 -8.07
N ALA A 205 -10.57 -28.10 -8.78
CA ALA A 205 -9.17 -28.31 -8.38
C ALA A 205 -8.85 -27.64 -7.05
N ILE A 206 -9.37 -26.43 -6.81
CA ILE A 206 -9.20 -25.74 -5.53
C ILE A 206 -9.95 -26.51 -4.42
N ALA A 207 -11.18 -26.97 -4.70
CA ALA A 207 -11.99 -27.76 -3.77
C ALA A 207 -11.30 -29.06 -3.37
N LEU A 208 -10.70 -29.77 -4.34
CA LEU A 208 -9.93 -30.99 -4.11
C LEU A 208 -8.72 -30.73 -3.20
N VAL A 209 -7.97 -29.66 -3.45
CA VAL A 209 -6.83 -29.35 -2.56
C VAL A 209 -7.33 -28.95 -1.18
N LYS A 210 -8.41 -28.15 -1.09
CA LYS A 210 -9.00 -27.75 0.19
C LYS A 210 -9.48 -28.93 1.03
N SER A 211 -10.03 -29.99 0.41
CA SER A 211 -10.49 -31.16 1.15
C SER A 211 -9.36 -32.03 1.71
N LEU A 212 -8.13 -31.86 1.21
CA LEU A 212 -6.95 -32.64 1.58
C LEU A 212 -5.90 -31.86 2.37
N ALA A 213 -5.95 -30.54 2.34
CA ALA A 213 -5.01 -29.65 3.01
C ALA A 213 -5.24 -29.60 4.52
N GLY A 214 -4.15 -29.64 5.29
CA GLY A 214 -4.17 -29.46 6.74
C GLY A 214 -4.14 -27.99 7.18
N VAL A 215 -3.77 -27.09 6.28
CA VAL A 215 -3.68 -25.64 6.54
C VAL A 215 -4.81 -24.87 5.82
N PRO A 216 -5.13 -23.63 6.24
CA PRO A 216 -6.10 -22.81 5.52
C PRO A 216 -5.74 -22.62 4.05
N ILE A 217 -6.75 -22.68 3.18
CA ILE A 217 -6.63 -22.46 1.75
C ILE A 217 -7.34 -21.17 1.36
N VAL A 218 -6.65 -20.34 0.58
CA VAL A 218 -7.20 -19.12 -0.02
C VAL A 218 -7.39 -19.34 -1.52
N ALA A 219 -8.63 -19.30 -2.00
CA ALA A 219 -8.91 -19.38 -3.44
C ALA A 219 -8.52 -18.07 -4.13
N ASN A 220 -7.90 -18.16 -5.31
CA ASN A 220 -7.59 -17.00 -6.13
C ASN A 220 -8.02 -17.19 -7.59
N GLY A 221 -8.53 -16.10 -8.17
CA GLY A 221 -8.85 -15.97 -9.58
C GLY A 221 -10.35 -15.84 -9.82
N ASP A 222 -10.69 -14.99 -10.79
CA ASP A 222 -12.07 -14.72 -11.24
C ASP A 222 -13.02 -14.18 -10.18
N VAL A 223 -12.46 -13.43 -9.22
CA VAL A 223 -13.20 -12.65 -8.22
C VAL A 223 -13.32 -11.21 -8.72
N PHE A 224 -14.47 -10.86 -9.32
CA PHE A 224 -14.77 -9.50 -9.83
C PHE A 224 -15.96 -8.85 -9.12
N SER A 225 -16.68 -9.61 -8.29
CA SER A 225 -17.78 -9.14 -7.45
C SER A 225 -17.82 -9.91 -6.12
N LEU A 226 -18.58 -9.41 -5.14
CA LEU A 226 -18.86 -10.15 -3.91
C LEU A 226 -19.57 -11.48 -4.22
N GLY A 227 -20.51 -11.49 -5.18
CA GLY A 227 -21.20 -12.70 -5.61
C GLY A 227 -20.26 -13.75 -6.23
N ASP A 228 -19.20 -13.32 -6.93
CA ASP A 228 -18.17 -14.27 -7.40
C ASP A 228 -17.42 -14.91 -6.24
N ALA A 229 -17.08 -14.12 -5.20
CA ALA A 229 -16.43 -14.63 -4.01
C ALA A 229 -17.34 -15.66 -3.30
N GLU A 230 -18.61 -15.31 -3.06
CA GLU A 230 -19.60 -16.20 -2.43
C GLU A 230 -19.79 -17.50 -3.22
N ARG A 231 -19.88 -17.42 -4.55
CA ARG A 231 -19.97 -18.59 -5.43
C ARG A 231 -18.72 -19.47 -5.34
N ILE A 232 -17.52 -18.89 -5.39
CA ILE A 232 -16.27 -19.64 -5.25
C ILE A 232 -16.23 -20.33 -3.89
N VAL A 233 -16.60 -19.65 -2.80
CA VAL A 233 -16.68 -20.26 -1.46
C VAL A 233 -17.67 -21.43 -1.44
N GLY A 234 -18.87 -21.25 -2.01
CA GLY A 234 -19.89 -22.29 -2.05
C GLY A 234 -19.44 -23.56 -2.80
N ILE A 235 -18.64 -23.41 -3.86
CA ILE A 235 -18.10 -24.55 -4.62
C ILE A 235 -16.92 -25.22 -3.90
N THR A 236 -16.05 -24.42 -3.29
CA THR A 236 -14.72 -24.87 -2.89
C THR A 236 -14.55 -25.13 -1.40
N GLY A 237 -15.40 -24.56 -0.55
CA GLY A 237 -15.29 -24.65 0.91
C GLY A 237 -14.01 -24.01 1.49
N VAL A 238 -13.36 -23.11 0.75
CA VAL A 238 -12.11 -22.45 1.17
C VAL A 238 -12.29 -21.51 2.36
N ASP A 239 -11.20 -21.24 3.05
CA ASP A 239 -11.17 -20.40 4.26
C ASP A 239 -10.98 -18.91 3.93
N GLY A 240 -10.55 -18.61 2.70
CA GLY A 240 -10.39 -17.24 2.21
C GLY A 240 -10.53 -17.13 0.70
N VAL A 241 -10.80 -15.91 0.23
CA VAL A 241 -10.85 -15.57 -1.20
C VAL A 241 -9.97 -14.35 -1.47
N MET A 242 -9.11 -14.49 -2.47
CA MET A 242 -8.16 -13.47 -2.89
C MET A 242 -8.54 -12.88 -4.25
N ALA A 243 -8.69 -11.55 -4.29
CA ALA A 243 -8.98 -10.79 -5.49
C ALA A 243 -7.76 -9.96 -5.96
N ALA A 244 -7.55 -9.90 -7.28
CA ALA A 244 -6.49 -9.12 -7.91
C ALA A 244 -7.09 -8.05 -8.82
N ARG A 245 -7.33 -8.39 -10.09
CA ARG A 245 -7.93 -7.52 -11.10
C ARG A 245 -9.26 -6.92 -10.62
N GLY A 246 -10.15 -7.73 -10.04
CA GLY A 246 -11.42 -7.24 -9.48
C GLY A 246 -11.27 -6.09 -8.49
N LEU A 247 -10.26 -6.12 -7.62
CA LEU A 247 -9.99 -5.01 -6.69
C LEU A 247 -9.33 -3.79 -7.36
N MET A 248 -8.55 -3.98 -8.42
CA MET A 248 -8.04 -2.82 -9.18
C MET A 248 -9.16 -2.10 -9.93
N GLU A 249 -10.10 -2.86 -10.50
CA GLU A 249 -11.25 -2.32 -11.21
C GLU A 249 -12.29 -1.73 -10.25
N ASN A 250 -12.49 -2.40 -9.09
CA ASN A 250 -13.40 -2.00 -8.03
C ASN A 250 -12.80 -2.26 -6.63
N PRO A 251 -12.14 -1.26 -6.03
CA PRO A 251 -11.59 -1.37 -4.67
C PRO A 251 -12.65 -1.65 -3.60
N ALA A 252 -13.93 -1.36 -3.89
CA ALA A 252 -15.05 -1.56 -3.00
C ALA A 252 -15.78 -2.91 -3.20
N LEU A 253 -15.18 -3.84 -3.94
CA LEU A 253 -15.75 -5.15 -4.29
C LEU A 253 -16.24 -5.92 -3.07
N PHE A 254 -15.41 -6.08 -2.03
CA PHE A 254 -15.77 -6.87 -0.85
C PHE A 254 -16.77 -6.17 0.08
N ALA A 255 -16.95 -4.85 -0.06
CA ALA A 255 -18.05 -4.11 0.56
C ALA A 255 -19.38 -4.25 -0.21
N GLY A 256 -19.45 -5.11 -1.24
CA GLY A 256 -20.67 -5.41 -1.99
C GLY A 256 -21.03 -4.40 -3.07
N PHE A 257 -20.14 -3.45 -3.39
CA PHE A 257 -20.38 -2.49 -4.46
C PHE A 257 -20.29 -3.17 -5.83
N LYS A 258 -21.29 -2.93 -6.69
CA LYS A 258 -21.29 -3.46 -8.07
C LYS A 258 -20.27 -2.79 -8.99
N LYS A 259 -19.83 -1.57 -8.65
CA LYS A 259 -18.92 -0.72 -9.42
C LYS A 259 -18.12 0.14 -8.46
N THR A 260 -16.98 0.66 -8.90
CA THR A 260 -16.20 1.62 -8.10
C THR A 260 -17.06 2.81 -7.68
N PRO A 261 -17.21 3.11 -6.38
CA PRO A 261 -17.82 4.36 -5.96
C PRO A 261 -16.82 5.52 -6.18
N TRP A 262 -17.31 6.69 -6.58
CA TRP A 262 -16.45 7.87 -6.77
C TRP A 262 -15.61 8.19 -5.53
N GLY A 263 -16.17 8.00 -4.33
CA GLY A 263 -15.44 8.18 -3.07
C GLY A 263 -14.21 7.28 -2.93
N ALA A 264 -14.15 6.11 -3.59
CA ALA A 264 -12.94 5.29 -3.61
C ALA A 264 -11.82 5.94 -4.45
N VAL A 265 -12.16 6.56 -5.58
CA VAL A 265 -11.19 7.29 -6.42
C VAL A 265 -10.63 8.48 -5.64
N GLU A 266 -11.48 9.26 -4.98
CA GLU A 266 -11.03 10.38 -4.14
C GLU A 266 -10.13 9.94 -2.99
N ARG A 267 -10.49 8.86 -2.29
CA ARG A 267 -9.66 8.28 -1.22
C ARG A 267 -8.33 7.76 -1.73
N PHE A 268 -8.31 7.10 -2.88
CA PHE A 268 -7.06 6.65 -3.50
C PHE A 268 -6.11 7.82 -3.73
N LEU A 269 -6.61 8.90 -4.33
CA LEU A 269 -5.83 10.11 -4.61
C LEU A 269 -5.35 10.79 -3.31
N HIS A 270 -6.20 10.81 -2.29
CA HIS A 270 -5.84 11.28 -0.96
C HIS A 270 -4.70 10.44 -0.35
N TYR A 271 -4.81 9.12 -0.31
CA TYR A 271 -3.75 8.25 0.21
C TYR A 271 -2.48 8.35 -0.61
N ASN A 272 -2.60 8.45 -1.94
CA ASN A 272 -1.45 8.64 -2.83
C ASN A 272 -0.71 9.94 -2.49
N ALA A 273 -1.41 11.04 -2.23
CA ALA A 273 -0.79 12.30 -1.84
C ALA A 273 -0.10 12.22 -0.45
N ASN A 274 -0.67 11.49 0.50
CA ASN A 274 -0.23 11.51 1.91
C ASN A 274 0.79 10.42 2.27
N TYR A 275 0.83 9.30 1.56
CA TYR A 275 1.68 8.14 1.92
C TYR A 275 2.96 8.04 1.07
N GLY A 276 3.42 9.16 0.51
CA GLY A 276 4.49 9.17 -0.49
C GLY A 276 3.90 8.91 -1.88
N PRO A 277 3.78 9.95 -2.73
CA PRO A 277 3.20 9.82 -4.05
C PRO A 277 3.84 8.71 -4.87
N LEU A 278 2.98 7.85 -5.43
CA LEU A 278 3.43 6.87 -6.40
C LEU A 278 4.00 7.59 -7.63
N PRO A 279 4.97 6.97 -8.33
CA PRO A 279 5.33 7.40 -9.67
C PRO A 279 4.07 7.62 -10.52
N TYR A 280 4.00 8.74 -11.23
CA TYR A 280 2.79 9.20 -11.93
C TYR A 280 2.11 8.10 -12.74
N GLN A 281 2.88 7.31 -13.50
CA GLN A 281 2.36 6.23 -14.33
C GLN A 281 1.62 5.13 -13.53
N LEU A 282 2.05 4.86 -12.29
CA LEU A 282 1.38 3.89 -11.42
C LEU A 282 0.11 4.47 -10.81
N ALA A 283 0.11 5.75 -10.43
CA ALA A 283 -1.10 6.42 -9.98
C ALA A 283 -2.14 6.49 -11.11
N LEU A 284 -1.71 6.90 -12.31
CA LEU A 284 -2.54 6.95 -13.51
C LEU A 284 -3.15 5.58 -13.85
N HIS A 285 -2.37 4.50 -13.77
CA HIS A 285 -2.88 3.15 -14.01
C HIS A 285 -3.98 2.78 -13.01
N ASN A 286 -3.74 2.92 -11.69
CA ASN A 286 -4.74 2.63 -10.67
C ASN A 286 -6.03 3.43 -10.88
N VAL A 287 -5.92 4.74 -11.11
CA VAL A 287 -7.07 5.60 -11.40
C VAL A 287 -7.79 5.16 -12.67
N GLY A 288 -7.05 4.84 -13.74
CA GLY A 288 -7.62 4.36 -14.99
C GLY A 288 -8.40 3.05 -14.85
N GLU A 289 -7.91 2.11 -14.04
CA GLU A 289 -8.61 0.86 -13.73
C GLU A 289 -9.89 1.12 -12.93
N MET A 290 -9.83 1.96 -11.90
CA MET A 290 -10.99 2.35 -11.08
C MET A 290 -12.08 3.07 -11.88
N LEU A 291 -11.71 3.79 -12.94
CA LEU A 291 -12.62 4.53 -13.82
C LEU A 291 -13.20 3.68 -14.96
N ARG A 292 -12.98 2.36 -14.97
CA ARG A 292 -13.41 1.48 -16.08
C ARG A 292 -14.90 1.56 -16.37
N ASP A 293 -15.72 1.59 -15.32
CA ASP A 293 -17.18 1.65 -15.41
C ASP A 293 -17.75 3.06 -15.52
N MET A 294 -16.93 4.08 -15.27
CA MET A 294 -17.34 5.49 -15.30
C MET A 294 -17.04 6.17 -16.63
N MET A 295 -16.15 5.58 -17.42
CA MET A 295 -15.63 6.18 -18.65
C MET A 295 -15.55 5.14 -19.75
N THR A 296 -15.53 5.59 -21.00
CA THR A 296 -15.21 4.75 -22.14
C THR A 296 -13.70 4.52 -22.25
N LYS A 297 -13.30 3.49 -23.01
CA LYS A 297 -11.88 3.25 -23.34
C LYS A 297 -11.25 4.45 -24.05
N LYS A 298 -12.01 5.15 -24.91
CA LYS A 298 -11.56 6.34 -25.63
C LYS A 298 -11.28 7.49 -24.68
N GLU A 299 -12.17 7.76 -23.73
CA GLU A 299 -12.00 8.82 -22.74
C GLU A 299 -10.84 8.55 -21.78
N ARG A 300 -10.66 7.30 -21.32
CA ARG A 300 -9.49 6.94 -20.51
C ARG A 300 -8.18 7.12 -21.28
N ALA A 301 -8.15 6.76 -22.57
CA ALA A 301 -6.98 6.97 -23.42
C ALA A 301 -6.69 8.47 -23.62
N GLU A 302 -7.74 9.28 -23.75
CA GLU A 302 -7.61 10.74 -23.83
C GLU A 302 -7.05 11.34 -22.52
N MET A 303 -7.59 10.94 -21.36
CA MET A 303 -7.07 11.34 -20.05
C MET A 303 -5.58 11.02 -19.92
N THR A 304 -5.17 9.81 -20.30
CA THR A 304 -3.76 9.39 -20.28
C THR A 304 -2.87 10.22 -21.21
N ARG A 305 -3.35 10.60 -22.40
CA ARG A 305 -2.56 11.43 -23.33
C ARG A 305 -2.44 12.89 -22.89
N ASN A 306 -3.50 13.41 -22.25
CA ASN A 306 -3.63 14.84 -21.94
C ASN A 306 -3.28 15.18 -20.49
N SER A 307 -2.77 14.22 -19.72
CA SER A 307 -2.33 14.45 -18.34
C SER A 307 -0.89 13.96 -18.17
N GLY A 308 0.00 14.82 -17.67
CA GLY A 308 1.38 14.52 -17.27
C GLY A 308 1.59 14.46 -15.75
N SER A 309 0.58 14.84 -14.97
CA SER A 309 0.64 14.89 -13.51
C SER A 309 -0.69 14.50 -12.85
N ILE A 310 -0.65 14.17 -11.55
CA ILE A 310 -1.87 13.83 -10.80
C ILE A 310 -2.84 15.01 -10.70
N VAL A 311 -2.30 16.24 -10.68
CA VAL A 311 -3.08 17.48 -10.66
C VAL A 311 -3.82 17.67 -11.98
N GLU A 312 -3.17 17.37 -13.10
CA GLU A 312 -3.80 17.39 -14.42
C GLU A 312 -4.90 16.34 -14.55
N ILE A 313 -4.72 15.13 -14.03
CA ILE A 313 -5.80 14.12 -13.97
C ILE A 313 -7.01 14.68 -13.20
N LEU A 314 -6.78 15.28 -12.03
CA LEU A 314 -7.85 15.88 -11.22
C LEU A 314 -8.57 17.01 -11.97
N ASN A 315 -7.82 17.89 -12.64
CA ASN A 315 -8.38 18.97 -13.44
C ASN A 315 -9.20 18.42 -14.62
N TRP A 316 -8.68 17.41 -15.32
CA TRP A 316 -9.34 16.75 -16.44
C TRP A 316 -10.67 16.13 -16.01
N LEU A 317 -10.69 15.38 -14.89
CA LEU A 317 -11.90 14.79 -14.32
C LEU A 317 -12.91 15.85 -13.88
N LYS A 318 -12.44 16.96 -13.32
CA LYS A 318 -13.28 18.08 -12.85
C LYS A 318 -13.93 18.83 -14.01
N GLN A 319 -13.19 19.13 -15.07
CA GLN A 319 -13.68 19.84 -16.25
C GLN A 319 -14.82 19.07 -16.94
N ARG A 320 -14.72 17.74 -17.00
CA ARG A 320 -15.75 16.85 -17.56
C ARG A 320 -16.88 16.54 -16.58
N GLY A 321 -16.85 17.10 -15.38
CA GLY A 321 -17.90 16.92 -14.38
C GLY A 321 -18.05 15.49 -13.87
N ILE A 322 -17.09 14.59 -14.14
CA ILE A 322 -17.18 13.16 -13.80
C ILE A 322 -17.47 12.98 -12.31
N GLY A 323 -16.70 13.67 -11.45
CA GLY A 323 -16.94 13.63 -10.01
C GLY A 323 -18.31 14.18 -9.61
N ARG A 324 -18.86 15.18 -10.31
CA ARG A 324 -20.21 15.70 -10.02
C ARG A 324 -21.32 14.76 -10.48
N ILE A 325 -21.12 14.08 -11.60
CA ILE A 325 -22.05 13.07 -12.14
C ILE A 325 -22.18 11.91 -11.15
N TYR A 326 -21.04 11.40 -10.68
CA TYR A 326 -21.00 10.21 -9.81
C TYR A 326 -21.06 10.50 -8.30
N ALA A 327 -20.80 11.73 -7.85
CA ALA A 327 -21.09 12.12 -6.46
C ALA A 327 -22.59 12.32 -6.19
N ARG A 328 -23.40 12.54 -7.23
CA ARG A 328 -24.87 12.65 -7.12
C ARG A 328 -25.56 11.29 -7.11
N SER A 329 -24.93 10.24 -7.64
CA SER A 329 -25.44 8.87 -7.55
C SER A 329 -25.22 8.31 -6.15
N ARG A 330 -26.23 8.46 -5.29
CA ARG A 330 -26.44 7.82 -3.98
C ARG A 330 -25.19 7.65 -3.11
N VAL A 331 -25.07 8.55 -2.14
CA VAL A 331 -24.35 8.30 -0.88
C VAL A 331 -24.72 6.90 -0.38
N TRP A 332 -23.72 6.02 -0.28
CA TRP A 332 -23.86 4.76 0.43
C TRP A 332 -24.26 5.09 1.87
N LYS A 333 -25.51 4.76 2.23
CA LYS A 333 -25.93 4.57 3.62
C LYS A 333 -25.66 3.09 3.91
N GLY A 334 -24.51 2.80 4.50
CA GLY A 334 -24.19 1.47 5.00
C GLY A 334 -25.25 0.95 5.94
N SER A 335 -25.39 -0.38 5.97
CA SER A 335 -26.42 -1.12 6.69
C SER A 335 -26.52 -0.72 8.17
N LYS A 336 -27.77 -0.78 8.66
CA LYS A 336 -28.20 -0.63 10.06
C LYS A 336 -27.15 -1.15 11.05
N ASN A 337 -26.34 -0.23 11.60
CA ASN A 337 -25.81 -0.19 12.96
C ASN A 337 -24.88 1.03 13.09
N GLY A 338 -25.49 2.21 13.20
CA GLY A 338 -25.01 3.28 14.07
C GLY A 338 -23.79 4.14 13.71
N GLU A 339 -22.96 3.82 12.71
CA GLU A 339 -21.74 4.63 12.45
C GLU A 339 -21.81 5.37 11.10
N ASN A 340 -22.32 6.60 11.15
CA ASN A 340 -22.29 7.54 10.04
C ASN A 340 -20.89 8.20 9.95
N ILE A 341 -20.11 7.90 8.92
CA ILE A 341 -18.93 8.70 8.55
C ILE A 341 -19.22 9.45 7.24
N ILE A 342 -19.10 10.77 7.33
CA ILE A 342 -19.55 11.82 6.42
C ILE A 342 -18.79 11.76 5.07
N ALA A 343 -19.49 11.43 3.99
CA ALA A 343 -18.94 11.29 2.64
C ALA A 343 -19.08 12.55 1.75
N THR A 344 -19.00 13.78 2.28
CA THR A 344 -19.18 14.97 1.39
C THR A 344 -18.38 16.22 1.74
N ARG A 345 -17.36 16.15 2.62
CA ARG A 345 -16.65 17.36 3.09
C ARG A 345 -15.16 17.44 2.76
N ILE A 346 -14.55 16.45 2.11
CA ILE A 346 -13.08 16.40 1.93
C ILE A 346 -12.56 17.34 0.81
N LEU A 347 -13.40 17.76 -0.14
CA LEU A 347 -12.95 18.66 -1.23
C LEU A 347 -13.36 20.14 -1.08
N LYS A 348 -14.28 20.49 -0.18
CA LYS A 348 -14.63 21.91 0.05
C LYS A 348 -13.61 22.65 0.91
N THR A 349 -12.82 21.95 1.71
CA THR A 349 -11.78 22.55 2.58
C THR A 349 -10.37 22.51 1.97
N SER A 350 -10.11 21.72 0.92
CA SER A 350 -8.78 21.59 0.31
C SER A 350 -8.56 22.45 -0.95
N LEU A 351 -9.59 23.15 -1.45
CA LEU A 351 -9.50 23.96 -2.67
C LEU A 351 -9.97 25.43 -2.49
N SER A 352 -10.29 25.87 -1.27
CA SER A 352 -10.38 27.31 -1.00
C SER A 352 -8.99 27.83 -0.65
N SER A 353 -8.47 28.72 -1.48
CA SER A 353 -7.15 29.37 -1.43
C SER A 353 -6.89 30.27 -0.20
N ARG A 354 -7.41 29.93 0.98
CA ARG A 354 -7.21 30.68 2.23
C ARG A 354 -7.00 29.82 3.50
N ALA A 355 -6.75 28.52 3.37
CA ALA A 355 -6.57 27.63 4.53
C ALA A 355 -5.29 26.76 4.49
N CYS A 356 -4.24 27.24 3.81
CA CYS A 356 -2.90 26.67 3.98
C CYS A 356 -2.26 27.26 5.23
N ASP A 357 -2.69 26.85 6.43
CA ASP A 357 -1.95 27.05 7.68
C ASP A 357 -2.48 26.10 8.78
N GLY A 358 -1.89 24.91 8.86
CA GLY A 358 -2.13 23.97 9.96
C GLY A 358 -2.04 22.50 9.55
N PHE A 359 -0.85 21.92 9.66
CA PHE A 359 -0.64 20.47 9.59
C PHE A 359 -1.31 19.77 10.78
N TRP A 360 -2.05 18.68 10.51
CA TRP A 360 -2.64 17.81 11.53
C TRP A 360 -1.80 16.54 11.67
N VAL A 361 -1.50 16.15 12.91
CA VAL A 361 -0.81 14.90 13.24
C VAL A 361 -1.85 13.81 13.52
N ASN A 362 -1.55 12.56 13.14
CA ASN A 362 -2.34 11.36 13.46
C ASN A 362 -2.66 11.28 14.97
N PRO A 363 -3.91 10.96 15.38
CA PRO A 363 -4.25 10.91 16.80
C PRO A 363 -3.78 9.61 17.46
N SER A 364 -3.27 9.72 18.69
CA SER A 364 -2.99 8.58 19.59
C SER A 364 -4.17 8.39 20.57
N PRO A 365 -4.65 7.16 20.82
CA PRO A 365 -5.75 6.93 21.77
C PRO A 365 -5.29 7.19 23.21
N ARG A 366 -6.05 7.97 24.00
CA ARG A 366 -5.68 8.31 25.39
C ARG A 366 -6.68 7.89 26.47
N SER A 367 -7.94 7.57 26.17
CA SER A 367 -8.88 6.99 27.16
C SER A 367 -10.20 6.50 26.56
N TYR A 368 -10.84 5.57 27.28
CA TYR A 368 -12.20 5.09 27.03
C TYR A 368 -13.20 5.94 27.81
N VAL A 369 -14.26 6.41 27.15
CA VAL A 369 -15.39 7.07 27.80
C VAL A 369 -16.57 6.11 27.80
N ARG A 370 -17.25 5.96 28.96
CA ARG A 370 -18.41 5.09 29.09
C ARG A 370 -19.64 5.82 28.58
N ASN A 371 -20.32 5.25 27.58
CA ASN A 371 -21.60 5.74 27.10
C ASN A 371 -22.66 5.52 28.19
N THR A 372 -23.26 6.61 28.66
CA THR A 372 -24.24 6.59 29.77
C THR A 372 -25.60 6.01 29.39
N THR A 373 -25.87 5.80 28.09
CA THR A 373 -27.14 5.23 27.60
C THR A 373 -27.04 3.72 27.36
N THR A 374 -25.87 3.23 26.92
CA THR A 374 -25.68 1.81 26.52
C THR A 374 -24.67 1.06 27.39
N GLY A 375 -24.02 1.72 28.36
CA GLY A 375 -23.02 1.14 29.25
C GLY A 375 -21.67 0.79 28.60
N THR A 376 -21.56 0.94 27.27
CA THR A 376 -20.42 0.52 26.43
C THR A 376 -19.27 1.53 26.49
N ARG A 377 -18.03 1.05 26.51
CA ARG A 377 -16.81 1.89 26.49
C ARG A 377 -16.46 2.26 25.05
N VAL A 378 -16.33 3.55 24.76
CA VAL A 378 -16.01 4.09 23.42
C VAL A 378 -14.69 4.86 23.47
N LEU A 379 -13.85 4.70 22.44
CA LEU A 379 -12.56 5.39 22.29
C LEU A 379 -12.78 6.87 21.99
N ASN A 380 -12.18 7.75 22.80
CA ASN A 380 -12.27 9.21 22.59
C ASN A 380 -11.00 9.74 21.91
N TYR A 381 -11.14 10.36 20.74
CA TYR A 381 -10.04 10.98 20.00
C TYR A 381 -10.05 12.51 20.23
N LYS A 382 -8.99 13.03 20.86
CA LYS A 382 -8.80 14.47 21.06
C LYS A 382 -7.67 14.96 20.15
N TYR A 383 -7.98 15.89 19.24
CA TYR A 383 -6.98 16.52 18.38
C TYR A 383 -6.23 17.61 19.15
N GLU A 384 -4.91 17.45 19.31
CA GLU A 384 -4.03 18.47 19.91
C GLU A 384 -3.28 19.24 18.82
N LYS A 385 -3.38 20.57 18.85
CA LYS A 385 -2.71 21.45 17.90
C LYS A 385 -1.25 21.66 18.34
N LYS A 386 -0.30 20.86 17.83
CA LYS A 386 1.14 21.10 18.05
C LYS A 386 1.71 22.03 16.98
N ARG A 387 2.27 23.18 17.38
CA ARG A 387 3.09 24.03 16.50
C ARG A 387 4.46 23.38 16.30
N LYS A 388 4.80 22.99 15.07
CA LYS A 388 6.19 22.73 14.63
C LYS A 388 6.54 23.67 13.47
N SER A 389 7.82 24.01 13.38
CA SER A 389 8.46 25.17 12.74
C SER A 389 8.50 25.17 11.20
N LEU A 390 8.66 26.37 10.64
CA LEU A 390 8.36 26.87 9.28
C LEU A 390 9.24 26.37 8.10
N LEU A 391 10.03 25.29 8.24
CA LEU A 391 11.04 24.95 7.22
C LEU A 391 10.55 24.10 6.03
N ALA A 392 9.30 23.62 6.01
CA ALA A 392 8.86 22.59 5.06
C ALA A 392 8.20 23.10 3.76
N LEU A 393 8.23 24.40 3.46
CA LEU A 393 7.41 25.00 2.40
C LEU A 393 8.12 25.39 1.08
N PHE A 394 9.42 25.14 0.91
CA PHE A 394 10.18 25.77 -0.18
C PHE A 394 10.58 24.94 -1.40
N PHE A 395 10.39 23.61 -1.42
CA PHE A 395 10.73 22.81 -2.62
C PHE A 395 9.51 22.51 -3.46
N GLY A 396 9.07 23.50 -4.23
CA GLY A 396 7.90 23.32 -5.07
C GLY A 396 7.64 24.43 -6.06
N HIS A 397 8.65 24.93 -6.79
CA HIS A 397 8.48 25.53 -8.13
C HIS A 397 9.84 25.95 -8.68
N HIS A 398 10.38 25.20 -9.65
CA HIS A 398 11.21 25.81 -10.70
C HIS A 398 10.94 25.11 -12.02
N HIS A 399 10.48 25.92 -12.97
CA HIS A 399 10.33 25.60 -14.38
C HIS A 399 11.69 25.26 -15.00
N ARG A 400 11.65 24.41 -16.04
CA ARG A 400 12.78 24.13 -16.93
C ARG A 400 13.35 25.44 -17.50
N SER A 401 14.63 25.69 -17.25
CA SER A 401 15.50 26.46 -18.13
C SER A 401 16.95 26.07 -17.87
N ASP A 402 17.73 25.93 -18.95
CA ASP A 402 19.15 25.55 -18.96
C ASP A 402 20.03 26.52 -18.17
N LEU A 403 20.24 26.23 -16.88
CA LEU A 403 21.23 26.91 -16.05
C LEU A 403 22.18 25.88 -15.43
N SER A 404 23.46 26.19 -15.42
CA SER A 404 24.47 25.32 -14.82
C SER A 404 24.26 25.23 -13.30
N LYS A 405 24.65 24.10 -12.67
CA LYS A 405 24.47 23.87 -11.22
C LYS A 405 25.00 25.00 -10.32
N ARG A 406 25.99 25.78 -10.78
CA ARG A 406 26.54 26.94 -10.05
C ARG A 406 25.54 28.12 -10.01
N GLU A 407 24.88 28.41 -11.12
CA GLU A 407 23.97 29.56 -11.25
C GLU A 407 22.65 29.34 -10.48
N LEU A 408 22.14 28.11 -10.48
CA LEU A 408 20.96 27.74 -9.70
C LEU A 408 21.19 27.94 -8.19
N THR A 409 22.40 27.65 -7.73
CA THR A 409 22.77 27.74 -6.30
C THR A 409 22.91 29.20 -5.86
N THR A 410 23.57 30.04 -6.65
CA THR A 410 23.69 31.49 -6.37
C THR A 410 22.32 32.19 -6.33
N SER A 411 21.41 31.81 -7.23
CA SER A 411 20.05 32.37 -7.28
C SER A 411 19.22 32.03 -6.04
N ILE A 412 19.29 30.77 -5.58
CA ILE A 412 18.59 30.31 -4.37
C ILE A 412 19.12 31.02 -3.12
N THR A 413 20.44 31.13 -2.96
CA THR A 413 21.06 31.76 -1.79
C THR A 413 20.76 33.25 -1.71
N ASN A 414 20.79 33.97 -2.85
CA ASN A 414 20.43 35.39 -2.90
C ASN A 414 18.95 35.63 -2.60
N THR A 415 18.07 34.74 -3.09
CA THR A 415 16.63 34.83 -2.81
C THR A 415 16.33 34.59 -1.33
N LEU A 416 16.99 33.61 -0.71
CA LEU A 416 16.87 33.34 0.74
C LEU A 416 17.39 34.51 1.57
N TYR A 417 18.51 35.13 1.18
CA TYR A 417 19.07 36.29 1.87
C TYR A 417 18.18 37.54 1.78
N GLN A 418 17.64 37.85 0.59
CA GLN A 418 16.71 38.98 0.43
C GLN A 418 15.39 38.76 1.19
N THR A 419 14.87 37.54 1.16
CA THR A 419 13.65 37.18 1.90
C THR A 419 13.87 37.28 3.41
N TRP A 420 15.04 36.84 3.90
CA TRP A 420 15.43 36.98 5.30
C TRP A 420 15.50 38.46 5.74
N ASN A 421 16.15 39.31 4.94
CA ASN A 421 16.27 40.74 5.23
C ASN A 421 14.92 41.48 5.22
N SER A 422 14.00 41.06 4.35
CA SER A 422 12.61 41.54 4.34
C SER A 422 11.82 41.07 5.57
N LEU A 423 12.12 39.87 6.08
CA LEU A 423 11.44 39.33 7.26
C LEU A 423 11.87 40.08 8.54
N ILE A 424 13.17 40.31 8.73
CA ILE A 424 13.73 40.94 9.95
C ILE A 424 13.49 42.45 10.04
N SER A 425 13.18 43.12 8.93
CA SER A 425 12.79 44.54 8.91
C SER A 425 11.37 44.76 9.47
N THR A 426 10.59 43.70 9.69
CA THR A 426 9.31 43.77 10.39
C THR A 426 9.48 43.72 11.92
N PRO A 427 8.60 44.35 12.71
CA PRO A 427 8.69 44.33 14.18
C PRO A 427 8.67 42.92 14.79
N ASN A 428 7.91 42.02 14.17
CA ASN A 428 7.82 40.61 14.58
C ASN A 428 9.09 39.83 14.19
N GLY A 429 9.64 40.07 12.99
CA GLY A 429 10.87 39.42 12.54
C GLY A 429 12.10 39.86 13.34
N ALA A 430 12.20 41.14 13.70
CA ALA A 430 13.27 41.65 14.57
C ALA A 430 13.25 40.97 15.95
N THR A 431 12.05 40.69 16.49
CA THR A 431 11.87 40.00 17.77
C THR A 431 12.27 38.51 17.67
N ILE A 432 11.92 37.84 16.57
CA ILE A 432 12.31 36.45 16.29
C ILE A 432 13.83 36.33 16.16
N ALA A 433 14.47 37.22 15.39
CA ALA A 433 15.92 37.23 15.22
C ALA A 433 16.67 37.46 16.55
N ARG A 434 16.16 38.37 17.40
CA ARG A 434 16.73 38.63 18.73
C ARG A 434 16.63 37.41 19.65
N ASN A 435 15.52 36.66 19.56
CA ASN A 435 15.29 35.45 20.35
C ASN A 435 16.16 34.26 19.87
N LEU A 436 16.44 34.17 18.57
CA LEU A 436 17.34 33.15 18.01
C LEU A 436 18.80 33.41 18.42
N ARG A 437 19.26 34.67 18.39
CA ARG A 437 20.60 35.05 18.88
C ARG A 437 20.79 34.78 20.37
N LYS A 438 19.77 35.07 21.20
CA LYS A 438 19.79 34.76 22.64
C LYS A 438 19.86 33.25 22.94
N LYS A 439 19.46 32.40 21.99
CA LYS A 439 19.51 30.93 22.11
C LYS A 439 20.77 30.31 21.50
N GLY A 440 21.77 31.12 21.14
CA GLY A 440 23.03 30.64 20.58
C GLY A 440 22.96 30.15 19.14
N ALA A 441 21.83 30.33 18.44
CA ALA A 441 21.63 29.89 17.06
C ALA A 441 22.19 30.89 16.04
N ASN A 442 23.46 31.30 16.19
CA ASN A 442 24.11 32.23 15.27
C ASN A 442 24.36 31.60 13.89
N ASP A 443 24.48 30.27 13.82
CA ASP A 443 24.77 29.51 12.59
C ASP A 443 23.54 29.34 11.67
N VAL A 444 22.35 29.70 12.16
CA VAL A 444 21.08 29.60 11.41
C VAL A 444 20.72 30.94 10.72
N LEU A 445 21.54 31.97 10.93
CA LEU A 445 21.36 33.29 10.33
C LEU A 445 22.22 33.39 9.06
N PRO A 446 21.65 33.70 7.88
CA PRO A 446 22.44 33.76 6.66
C PRO A 446 23.45 34.92 6.73
N THR A 447 24.73 34.60 6.59
CA THR A 447 25.83 35.57 6.42
C THR A 447 25.98 35.94 4.95
N PRO A 448 26.29 37.21 4.61
CA PRO A 448 26.55 37.58 3.23
C PRO A 448 27.82 36.88 2.73
N LEU A 449 27.72 36.21 1.58
CA LEU A 449 28.85 35.59 0.89
C LEU A 449 29.88 36.68 0.54
N LYS A 450 31.08 36.61 1.13
CA LYS A 450 32.25 37.31 0.58
C LYS A 450 32.84 36.46 -0.53
N GLU A 451 33.28 37.09 -1.62
CA GLU A 451 33.93 36.40 -2.74
C GLU A 451 35.10 35.55 -2.24
N GLY A 452 35.07 34.24 -2.55
CA GLY A 452 36.19 33.31 -2.31
C GLY A 452 36.05 32.29 -1.18
N MET A 453 34.93 32.20 -0.44
CA MET A 453 34.79 31.18 0.62
C MET A 453 34.36 29.78 0.11
N PRO A 454 34.95 28.66 0.62
CA PRO A 454 34.54 27.30 0.25
C PRO A 454 33.20 26.88 0.88
N LEU A 455 32.42 26.12 0.12
CA LEU A 455 30.98 25.83 0.31
C LEU A 455 30.58 25.02 1.57
N ALA A 456 31.52 24.60 2.41
CA ALA A 456 31.24 23.67 3.53
C ALA A 456 30.86 24.37 4.86
N LEU A 457 30.87 25.70 4.91
CA LEU A 457 30.71 26.49 6.15
C LEU A 457 29.44 27.34 6.20
N CYS A 458 28.41 27.02 5.41
CA CYS A 458 27.15 27.79 5.36
C CYS A 458 25.89 26.97 5.68
N PHE A 459 26.01 25.83 6.35
CA PHE A 459 24.88 25.04 6.86
C PHE A 459 25.04 24.66 8.32
#